data_AF-A0A975DI81-F1
#
_entry.id   AF-A0A975DI81-F1
#
_cell.length_a   1.000
_cell.length_b   1.000
_cell.length_c   1.000
_cell.angle_alpha   90.00
_cell.angle_beta   90.00
_cell.angle_gamma   90.00
#
_symmetry.space_group_name_H-M   'P 1'
#
loop_
_entity.id
_entity.type
_entity.pdbx_description
1 polymer ?
#
loop_
_entity_poly.entity_id
_entity_poly.type
_entity_poly.pdbx_seq_one_letter_code
_entity_poly.pdbx_strand_id
1 'polypeptide(L)'
;MKSNILLCLAMISLNSTAQDFSFNWLNSTTKQNSALSGRCDTDQLGNFKCNLRQITVRQKSAQEDVDREIEAMKKEFETYSKQITIEQFMAKELPNLCGALESKKPDIAARDFDKYKSFCKNPSYAALVDVISLTIRKDARTCKVMERDLGNFTFKQVNENKFVSTNEPSGECGTVTIMSLEREPQYQSLWNFDQVRHYTNLESESCKELDKVNESLSFSWRGRKTIQMNCDYIEFGL
;
A
#
# COMPACT_ATOMS: atom_id res chain seq x y z
N MET A 1 0.66 -20.50 78.88
CA MET A 1 -0.05 -20.86 77.64
C MET A 1 0.21 -19.75 76.62
N LYS A 2 0.94 -20.07 75.56
CA LYS A 2 1.33 -19.14 74.48
C LYS A 2 0.34 -19.31 73.32
N SER A 3 -0.30 -18.23 72.89
CA SER A 3 -1.13 -18.22 71.67
C SER A 3 -0.35 -17.52 70.56
N ASN A 4 0.07 -18.30 69.57
CA ASN A 4 0.70 -17.81 68.34
C ASN A 4 -0.42 -17.44 67.36
N ILE A 5 -0.60 -16.14 67.10
CA ILE A 5 -1.45 -15.66 66.01
C ILE A 5 -0.57 -15.62 64.75
N LEU A 6 -0.89 -16.54 63.83
CA LEU A 6 -0.30 -16.65 62.51
C LEU A 6 -0.73 -15.44 61.66
N LEU A 7 0.22 -14.58 61.30
CA LEU A 7 -0.01 -13.47 60.37
C LEU A 7 0.00 -14.03 58.93
N CYS A 8 -1.17 -14.30 58.36
CA CYS A 8 -1.33 -14.53 56.94
C CYS A 8 -1.07 -13.21 56.20
N LEU A 9 0.16 -13.01 55.72
CA LEU A 9 0.47 -12.06 54.67
C LEU A 9 -0.27 -12.48 53.39
N ALA A 10 -1.47 -11.91 53.19
CA ALA A 10 -2.13 -11.90 51.90
C ALA A 10 -1.23 -11.12 50.93
N MET A 11 -0.43 -11.86 50.15
CA MET A 11 0.22 -11.34 48.95
C MET A 11 -0.89 -10.96 47.98
N ILE A 12 -1.35 -9.71 48.06
CA ILE A 12 -2.18 -9.10 47.03
C ILE A 12 -1.26 -8.98 45.80
N SER A 13 -1.36 -9.94 44.90
CA SER A 13 -0.81 -9.82 43.56
C SER A 13 -1.51 -8.63 42.89
N LEU A 14 -0.82 -7.50 42.84
CA LEU A 14 -1.18 -6.39 41.97
C LEU A 14 -1.02 -6.90 40.53
N ASN A 15 -2.08 -7.48 39.98
CA ASN A 15 -2.19 -7.73 38.56
C ASN A 15 -2.23 -6.35 37.87
N SER A 16 -1.06 -5.85 37.50
CA SER A 16 -0.93 -4.75 36.54
C SER A 16 -1.56 -5.23 35.24
N THR A 17 -2.77 -4.77 34.94
CA THR A 17 -3.39 -4.98 33.63
C THR A 17 -2.52 -4.26 32.60
N ALA A 18 -1.87 -5.02 31.70
CA ALA A 18 -1.28 -4.42 30.50
C ALA A 18 -2.40 -3.63 29.79
N GLN A 19 -2.17 -2.34 29.58
CA GLN A 19 -3.11 -1.50 28.87
C GLN A 19 -2.83 -1.65 27.38
N ASP A 20 -3.75 -2.30 26.67
CA ASP A 20 -3.77 -2.38 25.22
C ASP A 20 -4.38 -1.09 24.67
N PHE A 21 -3.77 -0.52 23.64
CA PHE A 21 -4.41 0.51 22.81
C PHE A 21 -4.13 0.27 21.33
N SER A 22 -5.03 0.73 20.49
CA SER A 22 -4.81 0.82 19.05
C SER A 22 -4.89 2.27 18.63
N PHE A 23 -4.00 2.69 17.74
CA PHE A 23 -4.22 3.93 17.02
C PHE A 23 -4.82 3.58 15.65
N ASN A 24 -5.95 4.22 15.34
CA ASN A 24 -6.66 4.07 14.08
C ASN A 24 -5.76 4.45 12.89
N TRP A 25 -6.16 4.07 11.68
CA TRP A 25 -5.47 4.39 10.43
C TRP A 25 -5.06 5.87 10.35
N LEU A 26 -3.78 6.12 10.55
CA LEU A 26 -3.11 7.40 10.34
C LEU A 26 -2.83 7.53 8.85
N ASN A 27 -3.26 8.64 8.27
CA ASN A 27 -3.03 8.87 6.84
C ASN A 27 -1.65 9.47 6.62
N SER A 28 -1.00 9.08 5.54
CA SER A 28 0.27 9.67 5.15
C SER A 28 0.13 11.19 5.01
N THR A 29 1.07 11.91 5.62
CA THR A 29 1.28 13.35 5.40
C THR A 29 2.36 13.60 4.35
N THR A 30 3.06 12.55 3.93
CA THR A 30 3.95 12.56 2.78
C THR A 30 3.13 12.32 1.50
N LYS A 31 3.72 12.46 0.32
CA LYS A 31 3.00 12.29 -0.97
C LYS A 31 2.60 10.83 -1.26
N GLN A 32 2.74 9.94 -0.29
CA GLN A 32 2.43 8.52 -0.45
C GLN A 32 0.94 8.26 -0.30
N ASN A 33 0.43 7.35 -1.13
CA ASN A 33 -0.93 6.83 -1.04
C ASN A 33 -0.96 5.68 -0.04
N SER A 34 -0.75 5.99 1.23
CA SER A 34 -0.65 4.99 2.29
C SER A 34 -1.31 5.43 3.59
N ALA A 35 -1.66 4.43 4.40
CA ALA A 35 -2.15 4.60 5.76
C ALA A 35 -1.45 3.59 6.67
N LEU A 36 -1.25 3.98 7.93
CA LEU A 36 -0.58 3.18 8.95
C LEU A 36 -1.51 2.98 10.15
N SER A 37 -1.58 1.77 10.67
CA SER A 37 -2.21 1.48 11.96
C SER A 37 -1.25 0.71 12.85
N GLY A 38 -1.55 0.70 14.15
CA GLY A 38 -0.78 -0.05 15.11
C GLY A 38 -1.62 -0.52 16.28
N ARG A 39 -1.31 -1.72 16.76
CA ARG A 39 -1.83 -2.26 18.02
C ARG A 39 -0.66 -2.35 19.00
N CYS A 40 -0.80 -1.72 20.15
CA CYS A 40 0.24 -1.58 21.15
C CYS A 40 -0.21 -2.12 22.50
N ASP A 41 0.69 -2.86 23.15
CA ASP A 41 0.52 -3.30 24.52
C ASP A 41 1.59 -2.61 25.39
N THR A 42 1.23 -2.24 26.62
CA THR A 42 2.17 -1.61 27.55
C THR A 42 2.87 -2.69 28.39
N ASP A 43 4.20 -2.68 28.42
CA ASP A 43 4.98 -3.60 29.26
C ASP A 43 5.11 -3.11 30.72
N GLN A 44 5.70 -3.94 31.58
CA GLN A 44 5.88 -3.63 33.01
C GLN A 44 6.75 -2.39 33.28
N LEU A 45 7.55 -1.96 32.29
CA LEU A 45 8.42 -0.80 32.38
C LEU A 45 7.78 0.45 31.74
N GLY A 46 6.53 0.36 31.29
CA GLY A 46 5.82 1.46 30.62
C GLY A 46 6.20 1.65 29.15
N ASN A 47 6.93 0.71 28.53
CA ASN A 47 7.23 0.77 27.10
C ASN A 47 6.05 0.22 26.30
N PHE A 48 5.89 0.72 25.07
CA PHE A 48 4.91 0.17 24.14
C PHE A 48 5.52 -0.89 23.25
N LYS A 49 4.87 -2.04 23.17
CA LYS A 49 5.15 -3.09 22.21
C LYS A 49 4.06 -3.05 21.14
N CYS A 50 4.39 -2.53 19.97
CA CYS A 50 3.43 -2.28 18.91
C CYS A 50 3.65 -3.21 17.72
N ASN A 51 2.60 -3.89 17.26
CA ASN A 51 2.54 -4.46 15.91
C ASN A 51 2.05 -3.38 14.95
N LEU A 52 2.83 -3.07 13.92
CA LEU A 52 2.51 -2.02 12.95
C LEU A 52 2.05 -2.62 11.62
N ARG A 53 1.03 -2.02 11.02
CA ARG A 53 0.52 -2.42 9.71
C ARG A 53 0.37 -1.23 8.80
N GLN A 54 0.77 -1.40 7.54
CA GLN A 54 0.66 -0.36 6.53
C GLN A 54 -0.17 -0.85 5.35
N ILE A 55 -1.16 -0.06 4.97
CA ILE A 55 -1.84 -0.21 3.68
C ILE A 55 -1.21 0.78 2.71
N THR A 56 -0.86 0.31 1.52
CA THR A 56 -0.39 1.15 0.41
C THR A 56 -1.23 0.88 -0.82
N VAL A 57 -1.62 1.95 -1.50
CA VAL A 57 -2.36 1.91 -2.76
C VAL A 57 -1.45 2.45 -3.86
N ARG A 58 -1.31 1.68 -4.94
CA ARG A 58 -0.54 2.11 -6.12
C ARG A 58 -1.23 1.64 -7.40
N GLN A 59 -0.97 2.34 -8.50
CA GLN A 59 -1.36 1.85 -9.82
C GLN A 59 -0.58 0.56 -10.13
N LYS A 60 -1.23 -0.34 -10.89
CA LYS A 60 -0.70 -1.65 -11.25
C LYS A 60 0.58 -1.53 -12.08
N SER A 61 0.64 -0.51 -12.95
CA SER A 61 1.78 -0.24 -13.84
C SER A 61 2.11 1.24 -13.87
N ALA A 62 3.39 1.57 -14.10
CA ALA A 62 3.83 2.94 -14.36
C ALA A 62 3.46 3.37 -15.79
N GLN A 63 3.30 4.67 -16.03
CA GLN A 63 2.87 5.19 -17.33
C GLN A 63 3.88 4.86 -18.43
N GLU A 64 5.17 4.88 -18.11
CA GLU A 64 6.25 4.55 -19.04
C GLU A 64 6.19 3.09 -19.50
N ASP A 65 5.83 2.18 -18.58
CA ASP A 65 5.67 0.75 -18.89
C ASP A 65 4.45 0.53 -19.79
N VAL A 66 3.36 1.27 -19.54
CA VAL A 66 2.13 1.24 -20.36
C VAL A 66 2.41 1.69 -21.78
N ASP A 67 3.14 2.81 -21.94
CA ASP A 67 3.44 3.34 -23.27
C ASP A 67 4.37 2.38 -24.03
N ARG A 68 5.34 1.76 -23.34
CA ARG A 68 6.19 0.72 -23.93
C ARG A 68 5.38 -0.51 -24.35
N GLU A 69 4.43 -0.96 -23.53
CA GLU A 69 3.56 -2.11 -23.84
C GLU A 69 2.68 -1.82 -25.07
N ILE A 70 2.08 -0.63 -25.14
CA ILE A 70 1.28 -0.20 -26.30
C ILE A 70 2.13 -0.17 -27.56
N GLU A 71 3.35 0.37 -27.51
CA GLU A 71 4.24 0.41 -28.66
C GLU A 71 4.75 -0.98 -29.08
N ALA A 72 5.01 -1.88 -28.13
CA ALA A 72 5.35 -3.27 -28.42
C ALA A 72 4.19 -3.99 -29.12
N MET A 73 2.98 -3.82 -28.60
CA MET A 73 1.75 -4.37 -29.18
C MET A 73 1.53 -3.85 -30.60
N LYS A 74 1.67 -2.54 -30.85
CA LYS A 74 1.53 -1.97 -32.20
C LYS A 74 2.47 -2.64 -33.20
N LYS A 75 3.75 -2.83 -32.85
CA LYS A 75 4.74 -3.49 -33.71
C LYS A 75 4.40 -4.96 -34.00
N GLU A 76 3.91 -5.67 -32.99
CA GLU A 76 3.45 -7.05 -33.15
C GLU A 76 2.26 -7.11 -34.13
N PHE A 77 1.28 -6.23 -33.96
CA PHE A 77 0.13 -6.13 -34.86
C PHE A 77 0.49 -5.71 -36.28
N GLU A 78 1.44 -4.80 -36.47
CA GLU A 78 1.94 -4.46 -37.81
C GLU A 78 2.53 -5.69 -38.52
N THR A 79 3.20 -6.57 -37.79
CA THR A 79 3.74 -7.82 -38.34
C THR A 79 2.62 -8.81 -38.66
N TYR A 80 1.66 -8.97 -37.75
CA TYR A 80 0.52 -9.87 -37.89
C TYR A 80 -0.44 -9.44 -39.01
N SER A 81 -0.65 -8.13 -39.17
CA SER A 81 -1.53 -7.52 -40.18
C SER A 81 -1.13 -7.82 -41.62
N LYS A 82 0.15 -8.14 -41.86
CA LYS A 82 0.65 -8.55 -43.18
C LYS A 82 0.19 -9.96 -43.57
N GLN A 83 -0.25 -10.76 -42.60
CA GLN A 83 -0.55 -12.18 -42.78
C GLN A 83 -2.05 -12.47 -42.79
N ILE A 84 -2.84 -11.69 -42.06
CA ILE A 84 -4.30 -11.90 -41.96
C ILE A 84 -5.05 -10.57 -41.99
N THR A 85 -6.30 -10.58 -42.45
CA THR A 85 -7.17 -9.39 -42.41
C THR A 85 -7.75 -9.17 -41.01
N ILE A 86 -8.29 -7.98 -40.76
CA ILE A 86 -8.94 -7.65 -39.49
C ILE A 86 -10.17 -8.54 -39.22
N GLU A 87 -10.91 -8.91 -40.25
CA GLU A 87 -12.08 -9.80 -40.13
C GLU A 87 -11.66 -11.21 -39.70
N GLN A 88 -10.56 -11.72 -40.26
CA GLN A 88 -9.98 -13.01 -39.86
C GLN A 88 -9.48 -12.97 -38.41
N PHE A 89 -8.82 -11.87 -38.01
CA PHE A 89 -8.41 -11.66 -36.62
C PHE A 89 -9.61 -11.72 -35.68
N MET A 90 -10.65 -10.93 -35.98
CA MET A 90 -11.85 -10.85 -35.15
C MET A 90 -12.56 -12.20 -35.02
N ALA A 91 -12.66 -12.96 -36.11
CA ALA A 91 -13.28 -14.28 -36.10
C ALA A 91 -12.52 -15.29 -35.23
N LYS A 92 -11.18 -15.17 -35.16
CA LYS A 92 -10.31 -16.11 -34.44
C LYS A 92 -10.10 -15.73 -32.97
N GLU A 93 -9.68 -14.49 -32.71
CA GLU A 93 -9.20 -14.05 -31.40
C GLU A 93 -10.30 -13.38 -30.57
N LEU A 94 -11.32 -12.81 -31.22
CA LEU A 94 -12.41 -12.08 -30.56
C LEU A 94 -13.80 -12.62 -30.96
N PRO A 95 -14.01 -13.96 -30.91
CA PRO A 95 -15.28 -14.53 -31.33
C PRO A 95 -16.41 -13.95 -30.47
N ASN A 96 -17.46 -13.48 -31.13
CA ASN A 96 -18.66 -12.94 -30.49
C ASN A 96 -18.46 -11.66 -29.65
N LEU A 97 -17.33 -10.93 -29.77
CA LEU A 97 -17.14 -9.66 -29.07
C LEU A 97 -18.28 -8.67 -29.36
N CYS A 98 -18.59 -8.48 -30.64
CA CYS A 98 -19.59 -7.52 -31.08
C CYS A 98 -21.03 -7.98 -30.84
N GLY A 99 -21.29 -9.30 -30.87
CA GLY A 99 -22.60 -9.87 -30.56
C GLY A 99 -22.95 -9.78 -29.07
N ALA A 100 -21.95 -9.86 -28.19
CA ALA A 100 -22.12 -9.76 -26.75
C ALA A 100 -21.98 -8.33 -26.19
N LEU A 101 -21.72 -7.33 -27.05
CA LEU A 101 -21.38 -5.98 -26.56
C LEU A 101 -22.55 -5.30 -25.85
N GLU A 102 -23.76 -5.34 -26.42
CA GLU A 102 -24.93 -4.68 -25.83
C GLU A 102 -25.34 -5.30 -24.49
N SER A 103 -25.16 -6.62 -24.30
CA SER A 103 -25.43 -7.26 -23.01
C SER A 103 -24.42 -6.88 -21.93
N LYS A 104 -23.22 -6.42 -22.31
CA LYS A 104 -22.17 -5.94 -21.40
C LYS A 104 -22.23 -4.43 -21.13
N LYS A 105 -23.18 -3.71 -21.74
CA LYS A 105 -23.34 -2.26 -21.55
C LYS A 105 -23.41 -1.83 -20.07
N PRO A 106 -24.07 -2.56 -19.14
CA PRO A 106 -24.09 -2.18 -17.73
C PRO A 106 -22.72 -2.22 -17.05
N ASP A 107 -21.81 -3.05 -17.55
CA ASP A 107 -20.50 -3.35 -16.93
C ASP A 107 -19.36 -2.50 -17.52
N ILE A 108 -19.64 -1.74 -18.58
CA ILE A 108 -18.66 -0.96 -19.32
C ILE A 108 -18.98 0.52 -19.15
N ALA A 109 -17.97 1.32 -18.79
CA ALA A 109 -18.13 2.78 -18.73
C ALA A 109 -18.58 3.32 -20.10
N ALA A 110 -19.53 4.26 -20.11
CA ALA A 110 -20.17 4.73 -21.34
C ALA A 110 -19.18 5.16 -22.44
N ARG A 111 -18.09 5.85 -22.06
CA ARG A 111 -17.03 6.28 -23.00
C ARG A 111 -16.28 5.11 -23.65
N ASP A 112 -16.08 4.03 -22.91
CA ASP A 112 -15.40 2.83 -23.40
C ASP A 112 -16.33 2.03 -24.29
N PHE A 113 -17.60 1.94 -23.91
CA PHE A 113 -18.65 1.28 -24.69
C PHE A 113 -18.75 1.88 -26.10
N ASP A 114 -18.70 3.21 -26.22
CA ASP A 114 -18.71 3.89 -27.52
C ASP A 114 -17.51 3.53 -28.39
N LYS A 115 -16.32 3.33 -27.79
CA LYS A 115 -15.13 2.87 -28.52
C LYS A 115 -15.28 1.44 -29.02
N TYR A 116 -15.75 0.51 -28.17
CA TYR A 116 -16.04 -0.86 -28.61
C TYR A 116 -17.12 -0.89 -29.69
N LYS A 117 -18.16 -0.07 -29.56
CA LYS A 117 -19.24 0.04 -30.54
C LYS A 117 -18.75 0.60 -31.87
N SER A 118 -17.87 1.60 -31.84
CA SER A 118 -17.24 2.15 -33.04
C SER A 118 -16.39 1.10 -33.76
N PHE A 119 -15.57 0.37 -33.00
CA PHE A 119 -14.78 -0.74 -33.54
C PHE A 119 -15.65 -1.82 -34.19
N CYS A 120 -16.74 -2.21 -33.53
CA CYS A 120 -17.67 -3.22 -34.07
C CYS A 120 -18.42 -2.78 -35.33
N LYS A 121 -18.62 -1.47 -35.54
CA LYS A 121 -19.25 -0.94 -36.76
C LYS A 121 -18.29 -0.87 -37.92
N ASN A 122 -17.07 -0.38 -37.68
CA ASN A 122 -16.06 -0.13 -38.69
C ASN A 122 -14.71 -0.72 -38.23
N PRO A 123 -14.53 -2.05 -38.31
CA PRO A 123 -13.31 -2.68 -37.87
C PRO A 123 -12.15 -2.25 -38.76
N SER A 124 -11.05 -1.84 -38.13
CA SER A 124 -9.80 -1.49 -38.79
C SER A 124 -8.64 -1.72 -37.83
N TYR A 125 -7.42 -1.80 -38.34
CA TYR A 125 -6.24 -1.94 -37.49
C TYR A 125 -6.10 -0.77 -36.50
N ALA A 126 -6.34 0.47 -36.96
CA ALA A 126 -6.31 1.63 -36.09
C ALA A 126 -7.35 1.52 -34.96
N ALA A 127 -8.58 1.13 -35.29
CA ALA A 127 -9.62 0.95 -34.28
C ALA A 127 -9.34 -0.22 -33.31
N LEU A 128 -8.71 -1.30 -33.78
CA LEU A 128 -8.27 -2.41 -32.93
C LEU A 128 -7.18 -1.96 -31.95
N VAL A 129 -6.15 -1.26 -32.46
CA VAL A 129 -5.08 -0.69 -31.63
C VAL A 129 -5.67 0.24 -30.58
N ASP A 130 -6.65 1.07 -30.92
CA ASP A 130 -7.33 1.95 -29.97
C ASP A 130 -8.06 1.19 -28.86
N VAL A 131 -8.76 0.10 -29.20
CA VAL A 131 -9.49 -0.74 -28.25
C VAL A 131 -8.54 -1.51 -27.33
N ILE A 132 -7.46 -2.07 -27.87
CA ILE A 132 -6.45 -2.77 -27.07
C ILE A 132 -5.72 -1.79 -26.18
N SER A 133 -5.30 -0.64 -26.71
CA SER A 133 -4.62 0.41 -25.93
C SER A 133 -5.52 0.95 -24.82
N LEU A 134 -6.83 1.03 -25.04
CA LEU A 134 -7.79 1.37 -23.99
C LEU A 134 -7.75 0.32 -22.88
N THR A 135 -7.76 -0.97 -23.24
CA THR A 135 -7.77 -2.09 -22.30
C THR A 135 -6.48 -2.11 -21.47
N ILE A 136 -5.30 -1.95 -22.11
CA ILE A 136 -4.00 -1.85 -21.42
C ILE A 136 -3.99 -0.68 -20.45
N ARG A 137 -4.43 0.51 -20.90
CA ARG A 137 -4.48 1.70 -20.01
C ARG A 137 -5.44 1.53 -18.84
N LYS A 138 -6.57 0.85 -19.04
CA LYS A 138 -7.51 0.54 -17.96
C LYS A 138 -6.91 -0.42 -16.95
N ASP A 139 -6.26 -1.49 -17.42
CA ASP A 139 -5.58 -2.43 -16.54
C ASP A 139 -4.47 -1.75 -15.75
N ALA A 140 -3.70 -0.86 -16.37
CA ALA A 140 -2.66 -0.10 -15.69
C ALA A 140 -3.21 0.87 -14.63
N ARG A 141 -4.38 1.48 -14.90
CA ARG A 141 -5.12 2.30 -13.93
C ARG A 141 -5.86 1.48 -12.88
N THR A 142 -5.77 0.15 -12.89
CA THR A 142 -6.18 -0.66 -11.74
C THR A 142 -5.27 -0.32 -10.56
N CYS A 143 -5.88 -0.05 -9.41
CA CYS A 143 -5.16 0.21 -8.18
C CYS A 143 -5.02 -1.08 -7.37
N LYS A 144 -3.78 -1.44 -7.07
CA LYS A 144 -3.45 -2.53 -6.17
C LYS A 144 -3.36 -2.01 -4.74
N VAL A 145 -4.16 -2.62 -3.87
CA VAL A 145 -4.15 -2.37 -2.42
C VAL A 145 -3.36 -3.48 -1.76
N MET A 146 -2.23 -3.12 -1.17
CA MET A 146 -1.35 -4.04 -0.45
C MET A 146 -1.39 -3.69 1.04
N GLU A 147 -1.68 -4.69 1.88
CA GLU A 147 -1.48 -4.62 3.33
C GLU A 147 -0.15 -5.31 3.67
N ARG A 148 0.67 -4.65 4.49
CA ARG A 148 1.92 -5.22 5.00
C ARG A 148 1.91 -5.15 6.51
N ASP A 149 2.14 -6.30 7.15
CA ASP A 149 2.56 -6.36 8.55
C ASP A 149 4.04 -5.95 8.59
N LEU A 150 4.32 -4.82 9.23
CA LEU A 150 5.69 -4.31 9.39
C LEU A 150 6.41 -4.98 10.57
N GLY A 151 5.69 -5.75 11.39
CA GLY A 151 6.22 -6.48 12.52
C GLY A 151 6.05 -5.73 13.85
N ASN A 152 6.74 -6.25 14.86
CA ASN A 152 6.65 -5.79 16.24
C ASN A 152 7.82 -4.86 16.57
N PHE A 153 7.51 -3.72 17.17
CA PHE A 153 8.48 -2.71 17.56
C PHE A 153 8.28 -2.31 19.02
N THR A 154 9.38 -2.06 19.72
CA THR A 154 9.35 -1.55 21.09
C THR A 154 9.66 -0.06 21.09
N PHE A 155 8.78 0.72 21.70
CA PHE A 155 8.92 2.17 21.86
C PHE A 155 9.11 2.51 23.33
N LYS A 156 10.19 3.22 23.64
CA LYS A 156 10.45 3.77 24.97
C LYS A 156 9.93 5.19 25.07
N GLN A 157 9.34 5.51 26.20
CA GLN A 157 8.90 6.86 26.48
C GLN A 157 10.12 7.78 26.64
N VAL A 158 10.14 8.90 25.92
CA VAL A 158 11.18 9.94 26.03
C VAL A 158 10.65 11.22 26.67
N ASN A 159 9.33 11.45 26.58
CA ASN A 159 8.61 12.48 27.35
C ASN A 159 7.13 12.07 27.50
N GLU A 160 6.32 12.88 28.17
CA GLU A 160 4.90 12.58 28.46
C GLU A 160 4.08 12.16 27.21
N ASN A 161 4.38 12.76 26.06
CA ASN A 161 3.63 12.60 24.82
C ASN A 161 4.37 11.83 23.73
N LYS A 162 5.67 11.52 23.91
CA LYS A 162 6.52 10.99 22.84
C LYS A 162 7.20 9.69 23.23
N PHE A 163 7.14 8.74 22.31
CA PHE A 163 7.78 7.44 22.40
C PHE A 163 8.66 7.22 21.17
N VAL A 164 9.83 6.63 21.35
CA VAL A 164 10.80 6.42 20.28
C VAL A 164 11.21 4.95 20.25
N SER A 165 11.30 4.37 19.05
CA SER A 165 11.68 2.98 18.87
C SER A 165 13.11 2.71 19.30
N THR A 166 13.36 1.56 19.92
CA THR A 166 14.72 1.14 20.32
C THR A 166 15.25 0.02 19.44
N ASN A 167 15.11 0.18 18.12
CA ASN A 167 15.55 -0.83 17.17
C ASN A 167 17.06 -0.79 17.02
N GLU A 168 17.68 -1.95 16.98
CA GLU A 168 19.08 -2.09 16.63
C GLU A 168 19.27 -2.02 15.10
N PRO A 169 20.48 -1.67 14.62
CA PRO A 169 20.80 -1.82 13.21
C PRO A 169 20.54 -3.25 12.74
N SER A 170 19.95 -3.41 11.56
CA SER A 170 19.62 -4.73 11.02
C SER A 170 19.90 -4.83 9.52
N GLY A 171 20.10 -6.07 9.05
CA GLY A 171 20.38 -6.37 7.64
C GLY A 171 21.81 -6.02 7.19
N GLU A 172 22.13 -6.38 5.96
CA GLU A 172 23.47 -6.27 5.37
C GLU A 172 23.98 -4.82 5.27
N CYS A 173 23.07 -3.87 5.02
CA CYS A 173 23.36 -2.44 4.91
C CYS A 173 23.39 -1.71 6.27
N GLY A 174 23.24 -2.42 7.40
CA GLY A 174 23.18 -1.80 8.72
C GLY A 174 22.05 -0.78 8.84
N THR A 175 20.82 -1.19 8.52
CA THR A 175 19.66 -0.30 8.50
C THR A 175 19.23 0.04 9.93
N VAL A 176 19.32 1.31 10.29
CA VAL A 176 18.80 1.88 11.54
C VAL A 176 17.47 2.56 11.24
N THR A 177 16.37 2.01 11.76
CA THR A 177 15.04 2.62 11.60
C THR A 177 14.62 3.26 12.92
N ILE A 178 14.55 4.59 12.91
CA ILE A 178 14.06 5.39 14.03
C ILE A 178 12.59 5.71 13.76
N MET A 179 11.71 5.25 14.63
CA MET A 179 10.30 5.59 14.60
C MET A 179 9.93 6.36 15.86
N SER A 180 8.99 7.28 15.74
CA SER A 180 8.38 7.95 16.88
C SER A 180 6.87 7.91 16.83
N LEU A 181 6.26 7.67 18.00
CA LEU A 181 4.84 7.83 18.25
C LEU A 181 4.66 9.05 19.14
N GLU A 182 3.85 10.01 18.70
CA GLU A 182 3.61 11.25 19.42
C GLU A 182 2.11 11.51 19.60
N ARG A 183 1.68 11.68 20.85
CA ARG A 183 0.31 12.04 21.20
C ARG A 183 0.06 13.51 20.91
N GLU A 184 -1.13 13.80 20.40
CA GLU A 184 -1.60 15.18 20.32
C GLU A 184 -1.80 15.74 21.74
N PRO A 185 -1.16 16.86 22.12
CA PRO A 185 -1.19 17.35 23.51
C PRO A 185 -2.59 17.58 24.08
N GLN A 186 -3.55 17.91 23.21
CA GLN A 186 -4.94 18.18 23.59
C GLN A 186 -5.85 16.93 23.56
N TYR A 187 -5.40 15.84 22.92
CA TYR A 187 -6.24 14.65 22.69
C TYR A 187 -5.40 13.37 22.87
N GLN A 188 -5.52 12.74 24.03
CA GLN A 188 -4.70 11.56 24.38
C GLN A 188 -4.90 10.34 23.47
N SER A 189 -6.00 10.29 22.71
CA SER A 189 -6.31 9.22 21.76
C SER A 189 -5.85 9.49 20.33
N LEU A 190 -5.30 10.67 20.04
CA LEU A 190 -4.85 11.06 18.70
C LEU A 190 -3.34 11.00 18.61
N TRP A 191 -2.86 10.42 17.52
CA TRP A 191 -1.45 10.05 17.35
C TRP A 191 -0.89 10.57 16.04
N ASN A 192 0.41 10.84 16.07
CA ASN A 192 1.26 11.04 14.91
C ASN A 192 2.35 9.97 14.94
N PHE A 193 2.76 9.52 13.77
CA PHE A 193 3.84 8.58 13.59
C PHE A 193 4.83 9.12 12.57
N ASP A 194 6.11 9.08 12.92
CA ASP A 194 7.20 9.41 12.02
C ASP A 194 8.19 8.25 11.96
N GLN A 195 8.79 8.05 10.80
CA GLN A 195 9.84 7.08 10.56
C GLN A 195 10.94 7.73 9.73
N VAL A 196 12.16 7.58 10.20
CA VAL A 196 13.38 7.88 9.44
C VAL A 196 14.23 6.62 9.42
N ARG A 197 14.74 6.26 8.24
CA ARG A 197 15.71 5.17 8.11
C ARG A 197 17.09 5.78 7.94
N HIS A 198 18.12 5.06 8.31
CA HIS A 198 19.51 5.40 8.04
C HIS A 198 20.23 4.11 7.71
N TYR A 199 21.22 4.18 6.83
CA TYR A 199 22.01 3.02 6.41
C TYR A 199 23.46 3.30 6.79
N THR A 200 24.03 2.43 7.61
CA THR A 200 25.39 2.65 8.15
C THR A 200 26.47 1.96 7.33
N ASN A 201 26.12 0.95 6.54
CA ASN A 201 27.04 0.24 5.65
C ASN A 201 26.64 0.49 4.19
N LEU A 202 27.33 1.43 3.54
CA LEU A 202 27.11 1.81 2.13
C LEU A 202 28.24 1.32 1.21
N GLU A 203 29.18 0.52 1.71
CA GLU A 203 30.37 0.12 0.96
C GLU A 203 30.06 -0.96 -0.08
N SER A 204 29.09 -1.83 0.18
CA SER A 204 28.67 -2.86 -0.76
C SER A 204 27.86 -2.27 -1.92
N GLU A 205 28.03 -2.82 -3.12
CA GLU A 205 27.30 -2.38 -4.32
C GLU A 205 25.78 -2.38 -4.13
N SER A 206 25.25 -3.32 -3.35
CA SER A 206 23.82 -3.43 -3.03
C SER A 206 23.28 -2.29 -2.15
N CYS A 207 24.15 -1.58 -1.41
CA CYS A 207 23.75 -0.56 -0.44
C CYS A 207 24.08 0.88 -0.87
N LYS A 208 24.94 1.07 -1.90
CA LYS A 208 25.48 2.38 -2.34
C LYS A 208 24.46 3.44 -2.74
N GLU A 209 23.23 3.06 -3.08
CA GLU A 209 22.19 4.01 -3.49
C GLU A 209 21.09 4.20 -2.45
N LEU A 210 21.16 3.49 -1.32
CA LEU A 210 20.11 3.54 -0.30
C LEU A 210 20.06 4.88 0.44
N ASP A 211 21.18 5.60 0.50
CA ASP A 211 21.26 6.95 1.05
C ASP A 211 20.46 7.97 0.22
N LYS A 212 20.40 7.79 -1.10
CA LYS A 212 19.67 8.65 -2.04
C LYS A 212 18.16 8.42 -2.08
N VAL A 213 17.71 7.23 -1.66
CA VAL A 213 16.29 6.81 -1.73
C VAL A 213 15.59 6.92 -0.36
N ASN A 214 16.33 7.37 0.65
CA ASN A 214 15.83 7.43 2.01
C ASN A 214 14.88 8.63 2.25
N GLU A 215 13.59 8.39 2.04
CA GLU A 215 12.54 9.36 2.37
C GLU A 215 12.03 9.14 3.80
N SER A 216 11.93 10.22 4.57
CA SER A 216 11.20 10.19 5.83
C SER A 216 9.72 9.94 5.57
N LEU A 217 9.10 9.11 6.41
CA LEU A 217 7.68 8.83 6.35
C LEU A 217 7.00 9.45 7.56
N SER A 218 5.89 10.12 7.31
CA SER A 218 5.10 10.76 8.35
C SER A 218 3.62 10.43 8.13
N PHE A 219 2.94 10.12 9.22
CA PHE A 219 1.53 9.76 9.24
C PHE A 219 0.86 10.48 10.41
N SER A 220 -0.35 10.99 10.18
CA SER A 220 -1.06 11.78 11.17
C SER A 220 -2.55 11.47 11.14
N TRP A 221 -3.20 11.62 12.30
CA TRP A 221 -4.65 11.68 12.38
C TRP A 221 -5.24 12.85 11.58
N ARG A 222 -4.46 13.92 11.36
CA ARG A 222 -4.78 15.05 10.46
C ARG A 222 -4.27 14.85 9.03
N GLY A 223 -3.71 13.67 8.72
CA GLY A 223 -3.27 13.34 7.37
C GLY A 223 -4.43 13.40 6.37
N ARG A 224 -4.11 13.33 5.07
CA ARG A 224 -5.11 13.46 4.02
C ARG A 224 -6.28 12.51 4.27
N LYS A 225 -7.49 13.04 4.42
CA LYS A 225 -8.69 12.29 4.84
C LYS A 225 -9.03 11.12 3.91
N THR A 226 -8.54 11.13 2.68
CA THR A 226 -8.83 10.07 1.70
C THR A 226 -7.64 9.90 0.77
N ILE A 227 -7.24 8.65 0.55
CA ILE A 227 -6.31 8.28 -0.51
C ILE A 227 -7.07 8.46 -1.84
N GLN A 228 -6.84 9.59 -2.51
CA GLN A 228 -7.44 9.86 -3.81
C GLN A 228 -6.53 9.34 -4.92
N MET A 229 -7.01 8.34 -5.64
CA MET A 229 -6.34 7.80 -6.81
C MET A 229 -7.35 7.66 -7.96
N ASN A 230 -6.90 7.98 -9.17
CA ASN A 230 -7.70 7.82 -10.39
C ASN A 230 -7.63 6.34 -10.83
N CYS A 231 -8.38 5.50 -10.14
CA CYS A 231 -8.44 4.07 -10.38
C CYS A 231 -9.69 3.71 -11.20
N ASP A 232 -9.53 2.84 -12.20
CA ASP A 232 -10.70 2.25 -12.90
C ASP A 232 -11.21 1.00 -12.16
N TYR A 233 -10.30 0.25 -11.51
CA TYR A 233 -10.59 -0.95 -10.73
C TYR A 233 -9.74 -0.99 -9.46
N ILE A 234 -10.15 -1.84 -8.50
CA ILE A 234 -9.39 -2.11 -7.28
C ILE A 234 -9.12 -3.61 -7.21
N GLU A 235 -7.84 -3.97 -7.06
CA GLU A 235 -7.39 -5.33 -6.81
C GLU A 235 -6.81 -5.41 -5.38
N PHE A 236 -7.28 -6.39 -4.61
CA PHE A 236 -6.73 -6.71 -3.29
C PHE A 236 -5.82 -7.93 -3.42
N GLY A 237 -4.60 -7.84 -2.89
CA GLY A 237 -3.65 -8.96 -2.94
C GLY A 237 -2.21 -8.54 -2.70
N LEU A 238 -1.36 -9.54 -2.44
CA LEU A 238 0.09 -9.40 -2.33
C LEU A 238 0.74 -9.35 -3.72
#